data_AF-A0A1Y2E757-F1
#
_entry.id   AF-A0A1Y2E757-F1
#
_cell.length_a   1.000
_cell.length_b   1.000
_cell.length_c   1.000
_cell.angle_alpha   90.00
_cell.angle_beta   90.00
_cell.angle_gamma   90.00
#
_symmetry.space_group_name_H-M   'P 1'
#
loop_
_entity.id
_entity.type
_entity.pdbx_description
1 polymer ?
#
loop_
_entity_poly.entity_id
_entity_poly.type
_entity_poly.pdbx_seq_one_letter_code
_entity_poly.pdbx_strand_id
1 'polypeptide(L)'
;MNIIKSNSIINENYIWTIYILIIFHFLLVQAEITLNEANCNKNINIIECSEEICTKDTYVFYKNEGYYCVDAKTLKLIEENGYYIDSSINNNGKLTHLIKRWTDIDGEVIFESLNGKDGYYINAGSDRHSYGLILCHSKKGCITGYVSNFGYYIPENEMGIILCSENTKCKLQKEVSNYYINAGYQRKKYPLIYCSNGKCEGSVQVDGYYLMHIHSTLIKCVNHQCGIILARIGYYLNAENKKYNIMCIRFNANISCGRRLANPGIYISAVPDVLLNCMSEYCQEDELHDGIYRASTTYDLVLNGSQRDNSNTRTMYNLISCKNNICKELSSLELRNFPICSYFNNICFYQPLQSSEKNTKNYLSPGEYCTNDNHSILFLVTGIVPLKEDSNLMNLPNEKIV
;
A
#
# COMPACT_ATOMS: atom_id res chain seq x y z
N MET A 1 18.58 29.86 -49.89
CA MET A 1 19.49 30.20 -48.78
C MET A 1 19.69 28.92 -47.97
N ASN A 2 20.76 28.20 -48.29
CA ASN A 2 21.11 26.88 -47.76
C ASN A 2 21.75 27.04 -46.38
N ILE A 3 21.28 26.30 -45.38
CA ILE A 3 22.07 25.96 -44.19
C ILE A 3 22.11 24.44 -44.09
N ILE A 4 23.34 23.94 -44.09
CA ILE A 4 23.77 22.56 -44.19
C ILE A 4 23.51 21.84 -42.86
N LYS A 5 22.74 20.74 -42.90
CA LYS A 5 22.77 19.70 -41.85
C LYS A 5 23.99 18.82 -42.11
N SER A 6 25.01 18.90 -41.25
CA SER A 6 26.08 17.89 -41.20
C SER A 6 25.60 16.71 -40.37
N ASN A 7 25.12 15.66 -41.04
CA ASN A 7 24.96 14.34 -40.44
C ASN A 7 26.33 13.65 -40.38
N SER A 8 26.94 13.55 -39.20
CA SER A 8 27.94 12.52 -38.95
C SER A 8 27.19 11.22 -38.64
N ILE A 9 27.12 10.34 -39.62
CA ILE A 9 26.67 8.96 -39.42
C ILE A 9 27.82 8.27 -38.69
N ILE A 10 27.76 8.24 -37.36
CA ILE A 10 28.60 7.34 -36.55
C ILE A 10 28.03 5.95 -36.77
N ASN A 11 28.74 5.19 -37.61
CA ASN A 11 28.41 3.83 -37.98
C ASN A 11 28.32 2.96 -36.71
N GLU A 12 27.16 2.32 -36.44
CA GLU A 12 26.95 1.49 -35.25
C GLU A 12 28.00 0.38 -35.12
N ASN A 13 28.57 -0.08 -36.25
CA ASN A 13 29.66 -1.05 -36.27
C ASN A 13 30.96 -0.52 -35.63
N TYR A 14 31.17 0.80 -35.59
CA TYR A 14 32.33 1.43 -34.96
C TYR A 14 32.18 1.53 -33.43
N ILE A 15 30.94 1.65 -32.94
CA ILE A 15 30.65 1.61 -31.50
C ILE A 15 30.83 0.18 -30.99
N TRP A 16 30.37 -0.83 -31.74
CA TRP A 16 30.56 -2.23 -31.38
C TRP A 16 32.02 -2.68 -31.41
N THR A 17 32.84 -2.21 -32.35
CA THR A 17 34.29 -2.54 -32.36
C THR A 17 35.05 -1.84 -31.24
N ILE A 18 34.69 -0.60 -30.87
CA ILE A 18 35.25 0.07 -29.68
C ILE A 18 34.78 -0.63 -28.40
N TYR A 19 33.53 -1.08 -28.32
CA TYR A 19 33.02 -1.85 -27.17
C TYR A 19 33.72 -3.21 -27.05
N ILE A 20 33.96 -3.89 -28.17
CA ILE A 20 34.70 -5.16 -28.21
C ILE A 20 36.18 -4.94 -27.87
N LEU A 21 36.81 -3.85 -28.32
CA LEU A 21 38.19 -3.51 -27.96
C LEU A 21 38.33 -3.08 -26.50
N ILE A 22 37.34 -2.40 -25.92
CA ILE A 22 37.30 -2.08 -24.48
C ILE A 22 37.06 -3.35 -23.65
N ILE A 23 36.21 -4.28 -24.11
CA ILE A 23 36.02 -5.59 -23.49
C ILE A 23 37.28 -6.46 -23.62
N PHE A 24 38.00 -6.40 -24.75
CA PHE A 24 39.27 -7.11 -24.95
C PHE A 24 40.43 -6.50 -24.15
N HIS A 25 40.43 -5.18 -23.90
CA HIS A 25 41.38 -4.55 -22.99
C HIS A 25 41.03 -4.79 -21.51
N PHE A 26 39.78 -5.11 -21.19
CA PHE A 26 39.36 -5.57 -19.85
C PHE A 26 39.50 -7.09 -19.64
N LEU A 27 39.91 -7.86 -20.66
CA LEU A 27 40.11 -9.31 -20.57
C LEU A 27 41.53 -9.73 -20.13
N LEU A 28 42.38 -8.79 -19.76
CA LEU A 28 43.72 -9.07 -19.23
C LEU A 28 43.93 -8.31 -17.92
N VAL A 29 43.53 -8.98 -16.84
CA VAL A 29 44.18 -9.11 -15.51
C VAL A 29 43.09 -9.75 -14.63
N GLN A 30 43.02 -11.08 -14.67
CA GLN A 30 42.26 -11.86 -13.70
C GLN A 30 43.29 -12.53 -12.80
N ALA A 31 43.64 -11.85 -11.72
CA ALA A 31 44.29 -12.48 -10.58
C ALA A 31 43.20 -12.83 -9.57
N GLU A 32 43.05 -14.11 -9.23
CA GLU A 32 42.57 -14.44 -7.89
C GLU A 32 43.52 -13.75 -6.91
N ILE A 33 42.98 -13.02 -5.93
CA ILE A 33 43.80 -12.37 -4.91
C ILE A 33 44.34 -13.47 -3.99
N THR A 34 45.48 -14.05 -4.37
CA THR A 34 46.27 -14.90 -3.49
C THR A 34 47.29 -14.03 -2.76
N LEU A 35 46.95 -13.59 -1.55
CA LEU A 35 47.89 -12.93 -0.64
C LEU A 35 49.02 -13.90 -0.29
N ASN A 36 50.18 -13.71 -0.92
CA ASN A 36 51.35 -14.54 -0.69
C ASN A 36 52.09 -14.04 0.57
N GLU A 37 52.09 -14.83 1.65
CA GLU A 37 52.51 -14.41 3.00
C GLU A 37 53.96 -13.93 3.10
N ALA A 38 54.83 -14.33 2.18
CA ALA A 38 56.27 -14.03 2.25
C ALA A 38 56.61 -12.55 2.03
N ASN A 39 55.67 -11.74 1.52
CA ASN A 39 55.94 -10.42 0.95
C ASN A 39 55.12 -9.28 1.58
N CYS A 40 54.40 -9.55 2.67
CA CYS A 40 53.47 -8.60 3.27
C CYS A 40 53.73 -8.39 4.77
N ASN A 41 53.79 -7.13 5.21
CA ASN A 41 53.95 -6.72 6.60
C ASN A 41 52.63 -6.16 7.15
N LYS A 42 52.11 -6.74 8.23
CA LYS A 42 50.93 -6.22 8.95
C LYS A 42 51.38 -5.30 10.09
N ASN A 43 50.91 -4.05 10.07
CA ASN A 43 51.03 -3.10 11.16
C ASN A 43 49.63 -2.70 11.66
N ILE A 44 49.17 -3.36 12.72
CA ILE A 44 47.87 -3.14 13.39
C ILE A 44 46.70 -3.23 12.38
N ASN A 45 46.33 -2.09 11.77
CA ASN A 45 45.19 -1.94 10.87
C ASN A 45 45.59 -1.83 9.39
N ILE A 46 46.88 -1.91 9.06
CA ILE A 46 47.39 -1.76 7.69
C ILE A 46 48.21 -3.00 7.33
N ILE A 47 48.04 -3.51 6.11
CA ILE A 47 48.94 -4.50 5.51
C ILE A 47 49.58 -3.86 4.28
N GLU A 48 50.90 -3.85 4.24
CA GLU A 48 51.68 -3.38 3.09
C GLU A 48 52.44 -4.54 2.48
N CYS A 49 52.34 -4.69 1.16
CA CYS A 49 53.01 -5.76 0.42
C CYS A 49 54.02 -5.20 -0.59
N SER A 50 55.04 -5.99 -0.91
CA SER A 50 56.01 -5.62 -1.96
C SER A 50 55.42 -5.74 -3.38
N GLU A 51 54.42 -6.60 -3.56
CA GLU A 51 53.75 -6.93 -4.81
C GLU A 51 52.29 -6.42 -4.83
N GLU A 52 51.72 -6.33 -6.03
CA GLU A 52 50.31 -5.98 -6.20
C GLU A 52 49.42 -7.15 -5.75
N ILE A 53 48.52 -6.87 -4.82
CA ILE A 53 47.68 -7.86 -4.13
C ILE A 53 46.19 -7.56 -4.24
N CYS A 54 45.79 -6.35 -4.63
CA CYS A 54 44.39 -5.99 -4.75
C CYS A 54 44.19 -4.87 -5.78
N THR A 55 42.94 -4.65 -6.19
CA THR A 55 42.59 -3.50 -7.05
C THR A 55 42.20 -2.32 -6.17
N LYS A 56 42.76 -1.14 -6.44
CA LYS A 56 42.41 0.07 -5.70
C LYS A 56 40.88 0.27 -5.64
N ASP A 57 40.40 0.78 -4.52
CA ASP A 57 38.98 1.05 -4.24
C ASP A 57 38.09 -0.20 -4.15
N THR A 58 38.68 -1.37 -3.93
CA THR A 58 37.95 -2.64 -3.70
C THR A 58 38.08 -3.14 -2.27
N TYR A 59 37.34 -4.20 -1.94
CA TYR A 59 37.34 -4.83 -0.62
C TYR A 59 37.72 -6.30 -0.71
N VAL A 60 38.42 -6.80 0.31
CA VAL A 60 38.94 -8.17 0.36
C VAL A 60 38.70 -8.76 1.75
N PHE A 61 38.12 -9.97 1.80
CA PHE A 61 38.11 -10.79 3.01
C PHE A 61 39.42 -11.58 3.12
N TYR A 62 40.15 -11.41 4.21
CA TYR A 62 41.40 -12.12 4.43
C TYR A 62 41.62 -12.43 5.91
N LYS A 63 41.97 -13.69 6.22
CA LYS A 63 42.24 -14.16 7.59
C LYS A 63 41.18 -13.73 8.61
N ASN A 64 39.90 -13.90 8.27
CA ASN A 64 38.75 -13.52 9.10
C ASN A 64 38.62 -12.02 9.40
N GLU A 65 39.24 -11.16 8.60
CA GLU A 65 39.13 -9.71 8.66
C GLU A 65 38.76 -9.15 7.30
N GLY A 66 38.07 -8.01 7.29
CA GLY A 66 37.72 -7.29 6.08
C GLY A 66 38.64 -6.10 5.85
N TYR A 67 39.17 -5.96 4.64
CA TYR A 67 40.10 -4.90 4.27
C TYR A 67 39.60 -4.10 3.06
N TYR A 68 39.93 -2.81 3.04
CA TYR A 68 39.80 -1.90 1.92
C TYR A 68 41.16 -1.73 1.23
N CYS A 69 41.18 -1.82 -0.09
CA CYS A 69 42.38 -1.66 -0.91
C CYS A 69 42.61 -0.16 -1.19
N VAL A 70 43.53 0.46 -0.45
CA VAL A 70 43.88 1.88 -0.59
C VAL A 70 44.61 2.14 -1.92
N ASP A 71 45.51 1.22 -2.26
CA ASP A 71 46.22 1.11 -3.52
C ASP A 71 46.56 -0.37 -3.77
N ALA A 72 47.18 -0.69 -4.90
CA ALA A 72 47.41 -2.07 -5.29
C ALA A 72 48.25 -2.91 -4.30
N LYS A 73 48.95 -2.27 -3.34
CA LYS A 73 49.87 -2.91 -2.41
C LYS A 73 49.51 -2.70 -0.93
N THR A 74 48.53 -1.85 -0.65
CA THR A 74 48.18 -1.41 0.69
C THR A 74 46.72 -1.72 1.02
N LEU A 75 46.51 -2.57 2.03
CA LEU A 75 45.22 -2.87 2.61
C LEU A 75 45.04 -2.14 3.93
N LYS A 76 43.87 -1.52 4.12
CA LYS A 76 43.45 -0.91 5.39
C LYS A 76 42.26 -1.65 5.96
N LEU A 77 42.30 -2.00 7.25
CA LEU A 77 41.20 -2.66 7.95
C LEU A 77 39.92 -1.80 7.85
N ILE A 78 38.79 -2.45 7.58
CA ILE A 78 37.48 -1.79 7.52
C ILE A 78 37.02 -1.41 8.95
N GLU A 79 36.60 -0.16 9.13
CA GLU A 79 36.23 0.40 10.43
C GLU A 79 34.71 0.57 10.63
N GLU A 80 33.92 0.53 9.55
CA GLU A 80 32.48 0.81 9.61
C GLU A 80 31.62 -0.45 9.51
N ASN A 81 30.58 -0.54 10.34
CA ASN A 81 29.63 -1.65 10.28
C ASN A 81 28.79 -1.61 9.00
N GLY A 82 28.56 -2.78 8.40
CA GLY A 82 27.74 -2.91 7.20
C GLY A 82 28.25 -3.98 6.25
N TYR A 83 27.84 -3.86 5.00
CA TYR A 83 28.14 -4.82 3.94
C TYR A 83 29.03 -4.18 2.87
N TYR A 84 29.97 -4.98 2.37
CA TYR A 84 30.93 -4.63 1.33
C TYR A 84 30.99 -5.77 0.31
N ILE A 85 31.23 -5.47 -0.97
CA ILE A 85 31.38 -6.51 -1.99
C ILE A 85 32.80 -7.09 -1.91
N ASP A 86 32.92 -8.39 -1.66
CA ASP A 86 34.22 -9.07 -1.62
C ASP A 86 34.74 -9.27 -3.04
N SER A 87 35.83 -8.59 -3.37
CA SER A 87 36.44 -8.61 -4.70
C SER A 87 37.47 -9.74 -4.85
N SER A 88 37.82 -10.43 -3.77
CA SER A 88 38.76 -11.55 -3.83
C SER A 88 38.13 -12.84 -4.36
N ILE A 89 36.81 -13.00 -4.21
CA ILE A 89 36.09 -14.21 -4.61
C ILE A 89 35.30 -13.94 -5.89
N ASN A 90 35.88 -14.34 -7.02
CA ASN A 90 35.29 -14.19 -8.33
C ASN A 90 34.86 -15.54 -8.92
N ASN A 91 33.55 -15.79 -9.00
CA ASN A 91 32.99 -17.00 -9.58
C ASN A 91 32.61 -16.77 -11.05
N ASN A 92 33.50 -17.10 -11.98
CA ASN A 92 33.31 -16.93 -13.44
C ASN A 92 32.99 -15.47 -13.86
N GLY A 93 33.75 -14.52 -13.33
CA GLY A 93 33.56 -13.08 -13.61
C GLY A 93 32.50 -12.40 -12.73
N LYS A 94 31.97 -13.08 -11.71
CA LYS A 94 30.92 -12.56 -10.83
C LYS A 94 31.39 -12.48 -9.39
N LEU A 95 31.23 -11.30 -8.79
CA LEU A 95 31.41 -11.07 -7.37
C LEU A 95 30.17 -11.58 -6.64
N THR A 96 30.24 -12.78 -6.06
CA THR A 96 29.08 -13.39 -5.37
C THR A 96 29.12 -13.22 -3.86
N HIS A 97 30.27 -12.85 -3.30
CA HIS A 97 30.46 -12.78 -1.85
C HIS A 97 30.39 -11.35 -1.33
N LEU A 98 29.94 -11.24 -0.09
CA LEU A 98 29.94 -10.01 0.68
C LEU A 98 30.80 -10.20 1.92
N ILE A 99 31.43 -9.11 2.34
CA ILE A 99 32.00 -8.97 3.67
C ILE A 99 30.96 -8.28 4.53
N LYS A 100 30.59 -8.90 5.63
CA LYS A 100 29.73 -8.29 6.65
C LYS A 100 30.59 -7.97 7.87
N ARG A 101 30.53 -6.73 8.31
CA ARG A 101 31.16 -6.27 9.56
C ARG A 101 30.09 -5.80 10.53
N TRP A 102 30.18 -6.24 11.78
CA TRP A 102 29.39 -5.70 12.87
C TRP A 102 30.18 -5.67 14.17
N THR A 103 29.70 -4.88 15.11
CA THR A 103 30.14 -4.91 16.51
C THR A 103 29.06 -5.64 17.29
N ASP A 104 29.44 -6.66 18.05
CA ASP A 104 28.50 -7.40 18.88
C ASP A 104 28.12 -6.64 20.16
N ILE A 105 27.39 -7.30 21.05
CA ILE A 105 26.94 -6.71 22.32
C ILE A 105 28.07 -6.47 23.32
N ASP A 106 29.17 -7.23 23.21
CA ASP A 106 30.34 -7.16 24.09
C ASP A 106 31.38 -6.15 23.57
N GLY A 107 31.15 -5.58 22.38
CA GLY A 107 32.03 -4.62 21.74
C GLY A 107 33.06 -5.25 20.82
N GLU A 108 33.01 -6.57 20.62
CA GLU A 108 33.91 -7.28 19.70
C GLU A 108 33.53 -6.98 18.25
N VAL A 109 34.55 -6.75 17.42
CA VAL A 109 34.38 -6.54 15.98
C VAL A 109 34.46 -7.88 15.28
N ILE A 110 33.39 -8.22 14.57
CA ILE A 110 33.28 -9.49 13.86
C ILE A 110 33.18 -9.23 12.35
N PHE A 111 33.89 -10.06 11.59
CA PHE A 111 33.77 -10.12 10.14
C PHE A 111 33.27 -11.50 9.71
N GLU A 112 32.44 -11.52 8.68
CA GLU A 112 31.90 -12.73 8.09
C GLU A 112 31.95 -12.60 6.56
N SER A 113 32.52 -13.60 5.89
CA SER A 113 32.35 -13.78 4.44
C SER A 113 31.09 -14.59 4.19
N LEU A 114 30.20 -14.06 3.37
CA LEU A 114 28.92 -14.69 3.08
C LEU A 114 28.61 -14.65 1.59
N ASN A 115 27.95 -15.70 1.11
CA ASN A 115 27.43 -15.71 -0.26
C ASN A 115 26.17 -14.82 -0.32
N GLY A 116 26.17 -13.85 -1.22
CA GLY A 116 25.07 -12.91 -1.40
C GLY A 116 23.82 -13.63 -1.91
N LYS A 117 22.75 -13.55 -1.13
CA LYS A 117 21.44 -14.09 -1.48
C LYS A 117 20.58 -13.03 -2.16
N ASP A 118 19.48 -13.45 -2.77
CA ASP A 118 18.61 -12.54 -3.52
C ASP A 118 18.03 -11.46 -2.59
N GLY A 119 18.41 -10.19 -2.79
CA GLY A 119 17.91 -9.11 -1.96
C GLY A 119 18.82 -7.90 -1.87
N TYR A 120 18.43 -6.99 -0.99
CA TYR A 120 19.15 -5.74 -0.74
C TYR A 120 19.92 -5.76 0.57
N TYR A 121 21.11 -5.19 0.54
CA TYR A 121 21.97 -4.92 1.69
C TYR A 121 22.29 -3.42 1.72
N ILE A 122 22.51 -2.86 2.91
CA ILE A 122 22.95 -1.46 3.03
C ILE A 122 24.44 -1.40 2.73
N ASN A 123 24.83 -0.58 1.75
CA ASN A 123 26.21 -0.43 1.33
C ASN A 123 26.99 0.40 2.34
N ALA A 124 28.09 -0.14 2.86
CA ALA A 124 29.03 0.59 3.70
C ALA A 124 30.35 0.94 2.98
N GLY A 125 30.49 0.53 1.72
CA GLY A 125 31.64 0.78 0.87
C GLY A 125 31.91 2.26 0.57
N SER A 126 33.04 2.52 -0.08
CA SER A 126 33.56 3.84 -0.43
C SER A 126 32.61 4.59 -1.36
N ASP A 127 31.84 3.84 -2.15
CA ASP A 127 30.86 4.33 -3.10
C ASP A 127 29.45 4.51 -2.51
N ARG A 128 29.24 4.30 -1.20
CA ARG A 128 27.91 4.42 -0.52
C ARG A 128 27.16 5.72 -0.75
N HIS A 129 27.89 6.82 -0.96
CA HIS A 129 27.33 8.14 -1.24
C HIS A 129 26.78 8.26 -2.66
N SER A 130 27.20 7.36 -3.56
CA SER A 130 26.66 7.20 -4.91
C SER A 130 25.66 6.03 -4.98
N TYR A 131 25.89 5.00 -4.17
CA TYR A 131 25.14 3.75 -4.17
C TYR A 131 24.81 3.31 -2.76
N GLY A 132 23.64 3.70 -2.24
CA GLY A 132 23.25 3.41 -0.85
C GLY A 132 23.01 1.92 -0.54
N LEU A 133 22.85 1.09 -1.58
CA LEU A 133 22.50 -0.32 -1.45
C LEU A 133 23.44 -1.20 -2.27
N ILE A 134 23.53 -2.46 -1.87
CA ILE A 134 24.06 -3.56 -2.67
C ILE A 134 22.87 -4.45 -3.04
N LEU A 135 22.69 -4.75 -4.33
CA LEU A 135 21.73 -5.73 -4.81
C LEU A 135 22.48 -7.01 -5.14
N CYS A 136 22.11 -8.10 -4.49
CA CYS A 136 22.62 -9.42 -4.81
C CYS A 136 21.57 -10.26 -5.51
N HIS A 137 22.07 -11.05 -6.46
CA HIS A 137 21.35 -12.13 -7.09
C HIS A 137 22.21 -13.39 -6.99
N SER A 138 21.67 -14.43 -6.35
CA SER A 138 22.36 -15.67 -5.99
C SER A 138 23.08 -16.35 -7.17
N LYS A 139 22.63 -16.10 -8.41
CA LYS A 139 23.23 -16.63 -9.67
C LYS A 139 23.93 -15.58 -10.54
N LYS A 140 23.72 -14.29 -10.28
CA LYS A 140 24.25 -13.19 -11.10
C LYS A 140 25.31 -12.35 -10.39
N GLY A 141 25.53 -12.60 -9.10
CA GLY A 141 26.46 -11.83 -8.27
C GLY A 141 25.79 -10.63 -7.61
N CYS A 142 26.63 -9.87 -6.93
CA CYS A 142 26.29 -8.66 -6.20
C CYS A 142 26.84 -7.44 -6.93
N ILE A 143 26.03 -6.39 -6.97
CA ILE A 143 26.40 -5.10 -7.55
C ILE A 143 25.96 -3.98 -6.62
N THR A 144 26.71 -2.88 -6.59
CA THR A 144 26.22 -1.68 -5.92
C THR A 144 25.08 -1.08 -6.75
N GLY A 145 23.98 -0.77 -6.08
CA GLY A 145 22.72 -0.37 -6.69
C GLY A 145 22.54 1.13 -6.64
N TYR A 146 22.25 1.75 -7.78
CA TYR A 146 21.90 3.16 -7.83
C TYR A 146 20.52 3.39 -7.20
N VAL A 147 20.50 4.15 -6.11
CA VAL A 147 19.27 4.58 -5.43
C VAL A 147 18.95 5.98 -5.92
N SER A 148 18.19 6.07 -7.01
CA SER A 148 17.86 7.37 -7.64
C SER A 148 16.93 8.24 -6.80
N ASN A 149 16.07 7.65 -5.97
CA ASN A 149 14.96 8.34 -5.32
C ASN A 149 14.61 7.75 -3.95
N PHE A 150 13.81 8.51 -3.18
CA PHE A 150 13.13 8.02 -1.98
C PHE A 150 12.38 6.71 -2.28
N GLY A 151 12.54 5.70 -1.42
CA GLY A 151 11.87 4.42 -1.65
C GLY A 151 12.09 3.37 -0.57
N TYR A 152 11.27 2.32 -0.65
CA TYR A 152 11.28 1.18 0.25
C TYR A 152 11.75 -0.09 -0.48
N TYR A 153 12.61 -0.86 0.20
CA TYR A 153 13.24 -2.06 -0.35
C TYR A 153 13.14 -3.21 0.66
N ILE A 154 13.00 -4.44 0.16
CA ILE A 154 12.98 -5.65 0.99
C ILE A 154 14.43 -6.08 1.24
N PRO A 155 14.90 -6.17 2.50
CA PRO A 155 16.22 -6.71 2.81
C PRO A 155 16.28 -8.20 2.46
N GLU A 156 17.48 -8.73 2.25
CA GLU A 156 17.64 -10.16 1.88
C GLU A 156 16.99 -11.14 2.87
N ASN A 157 17.06 -10.87 4.16
CA ASN A 157 16.50 -11.75 5.18
C ASN A 157 14.98 -11.53 5.40
N GLU A 158 14.33 -10.66 4.61
CA GLU A 158 12.91 -10.30 4.71
C GLU A 158 12.51 -9.73 6.09
N MET A 159 13.48 -9.36 6.93
CA MET A 159 13.24 -8.85 8.29
C MET A 159 13.50 -7.34 8.32
N GLY A 160 12.40 -6.61 8.48
CA GLY A 160 12.34 -5.16 8.40
C GLY A 160 12.19 -4.67 6.96
N ILE A 161 12.29 -3.36 6.81
CA ILE A 161 12.28 -2.68 5.52
C ILE A 161 13.45 -1.71 5.46
N ILE A 162 14.06 -1.60 4.28
CA ILE A 162 15.09 -0.60 4.05
C ILE A 162 14.41 0.65 3.47
N LEU A 163 14.50 1.75 4.20
CA LEU A 163 14.07 3.07 3.75
C LEU A 163 15.28 3.85 3.25
N CYS A 164 15.24 4.28 1.99
CA CYS A 164 16.24 5.18 1.44
C CYS A 164 15.63 6.56 1.18
N SER A 165 16.37 7.62 1.53
CA SER A 165 15.99 9.00 1.24
C SER A 165 16.66 9.54 -0.02
N GLU A 166 16.24 10.72 -0.45
CA GLU A 166 17.03 11.56 -1.36
C GLU A 166 18.45 11.71 -0.76
N ASN A 167 19.50 11.59 -1.60
CA ASN A 167 20.92 11.48 -1.24
C ASN A 167 21.43 10.08 -0.83
N THR A 168 20.83 9.00 -1.32
CA THR A 168 21.30 7.60 -1.16
C THR A 168 21.46 7.10 0.28
N LYS A 169 20.98 7.85 1.29
CA LYS A 169 21.04 7.44 2.69
C LYS A 169 19.97 6.40 2.95
N CYS A 170 20.38 5.18 3.26
CA CYS A 170 19.49 4.06 3.54
C CYS A 170 19.57 3.62 5.01
N LYS A 171 18.44 3.25 5.59
CA LYS A 171 18.33 2.76 6.97
C LYS A 171 17.39 1.56 7.05
N LEU A 172 17.76 0.57 7.84
CA LEU A 172 16.91 -0.59 8.14
C LEU A 172 15.95 -0.25 9.29
N GLN A 173 14.66 -0.50 9.10
CA GLN A 173 13.63 -0.40 10.14
C GLN A 173 13.03 -1.79 10.37
N LYS A 174 13.20 -2.34 11.59
CA LYS A 174 12.78 -3.73 11.90
C LYS A 174 11.33 -3.83 12.39
N GLU A 175 10.87 -2.87 13.17
CA GLU A 175 9.52 -2.88 13.76
C GLU A 175 8.53 -2.15 12.84
N VAL A 176 8.23 -2.78 11.70
CA VAL A 176 7.37 -2.21 10.68
C VAL A 176 6.15 -3.08 10.39
N SER A 177 5.06 -2.42 10.04
CA SER A 177 3.81 -3.04 9.63
C SER A 177 3.09 -2.10 8.67
N ASN A 178 2.17 -2.64 7.85
CA ASN A 178 1.43 -1.99 6.75
C ASN A 178 2.10 -2.14 5.37
N TYR A 179 1.50 -1.49 4.38
CA TYR A 179 1.94 -1.49 2.99
C TYR A 179 2.89 -0.32 2.70
N TYR A 180 3.80 -0.56 1.75
CA TYR A 180 4.77 0.39 1.24
C TYR A 180 4.88 0.26 -0.27
N ILE A 181 5.23 1.33 -0.98
CA ILE A 181 5.50 1.26 -2.42
C ILE A 181 6.89 0.65 -2.62
N ASN A 182 6.94 -0.46 -3.37
CA ASN A 182 8.20 -1.14 -3.67
C ASN A 182 9.03 -0.31 -4.64
N ALA A 183 10.25 0.06 -4.26
CA ALA A 183 11.22 0.72 -5.13
C ALA A 183 12.28 -0.24 -5.68
N GLY A 184 12.28 -1.50 -5.21
CA GLY A 184 13.25 -2.51 -5.58
C GLY A 184 13.04 -3.13 -6.96
N TYR A 185 13.96 -4.02 -7.34
CA TYR A 185 14.00 -4.68 -8.65
C TYR A 185 12.75 -5.51 -8.93
N GLN A 186 12.07 -5.98 -7.88
CA GLN A 186 10.85 -6.76 -7.97
C GLN A 186 9.60 -5.91 -8.21
N ARG A 187 9.68 -4.56 -8.20
CA ARG A 187 8.52 -3.66 -8.31
C ARG A 187 7.57 -3.99 -9.46
N LYS A 188 8.09 -4.47 -10.60
CA LYS A 188 7.25 -4.86 -11.75
C LYS A 188 6.32 -6.05 -11.43
N LYS A 189 6.78 -6.99 -10.60
CA LYS A 189 6.02 -8.17 -10.17
C LYS A 189 5.23 -7.88 -8.89
N TYR A 190 5.85 -7.16 -7.97
CA TYR A 190 5.33 -6.82 -6.65
C TYR A 190 5.46 -5.31 -6.45
N PRO A 191 4.51 -4.50 -6.95
CA PRO A 191 4.60 -3.05 -6.86
C PRO A 191 4.45 -2.54 -5.42
N LEU A 192 3.97 -3.39 -4.50
CA LEU A 192 3.87 -3.12 -3.08
C LEU A 192 4.77 -4.05 -2.27
N ILE A 193 5.13 -3.60 -1.07
CA ILE A 193 5.71 -4.41 0.00
C ILE A 193 4.68 -4.45 1.12
N TYR A 194 4.36 -5.63 1.62
CA TYR A 194 3.54 -5.79 2.82
C TYR A 194 4.43 -6.25 3.98
N CYS A 195 4.32 -5.55 5.10
CA CYS A 195 5.01 -5.92 6.33
C CYS A 195 4.00 -6.27 7.45
N SER A 196 4.29 -7.35 8.18
CA SER A 196 3.53 -7.78 9.35
C SER A 196 4.50 -8.21 10.44
N ASN A 197 4.48 -7.53 11.59
CA ASN A 197 5.36 -7.79 12.73
C ASN A 197 6.85 -7.84 12.32
N GLY A 198 7.27 -6.91 11.46
CA GLY A 198 8.63 -6.81 10.97
C GLY A 198 8.98 -7.77 9.83
N LYS A 199 8.20 -8.83 9.55
CA LYS A 199 8.43 -9.64 8.35
C LYS A 199 7.84 -8.95 7.13
N CYS A 200 8.62 -8.74 6.08
CA CYS A 200 8.24 -7.99 4.90
C CYS A 200 8.39 -8.81 3.62
N GLU A 201 7.38 -8.79 2.75
CA GLU A 201 7.36 -9.54 1.50
C GLU A 201 6.77 -8.72 0.34
N GLY A 202 7.08 -9.14 -0.88
CA GLY A 202 6.51 -8.54 -2.09
C GLY A 202 5.02 -8.88 -2.19
N SER A 203 4.18 -7.85 -2.34
CA SER A 203 2.74 -8.01 -2.44
C SER A 203 2.26 -7.76 -3.87
N VAL A 204 1.41 -8.67 -4.38
CA VAL A 204 0.73 -8.49 -5.66
C VAL A 204 -0.34 -7.41 -5.51
N GLN A 205 -0.46 -6.57 -6.53
CA GLN A 205 -1.37 -5.44 -6.48
C GLN A 205 -2.78 -5.83 -6.92
N VAL A 206 -3.74 -5.31 -6.18
CA VAL A 206 -5.17 -5.28 -6.49
C VAL A 206 -5.57 -3.80 -6.56
N ASP A 207 -6.49 -3.47 -7.45
CA ASP A 207 -7.01 -2.11 -7.56
C ASP A 207 -7.77 -1.70 -6.29
N GLY A 208 -7.55 -0.47 -5.85
CA GLY A 208 -8.16 0.10 -4.64
C GLY A 208 -7.14 0.77 -3.73
N TYR A 209 -7.44 0.77 -2.43
CA TYR A 209 -6.68 1.54 -1.43
C TYR A 209 -6.07 0.62 -0.36
N TYR A 210 -4.86 0.99 0.08
CA TYR A 210 -4.12 0.31 1.13
C TYR A 210 -3.72 1.28 2.24
N LEU A 211 -3.70 0.79 3.48
CA LEU A 211 -3.14 1.52 4.61
C LEU A 211 -1.62 1.55 4.54
N MET A 212 -1.07 2.73 4.83
CA MET A 212 0.36 2.96 4.95
C MET A 212 0.71 3.28 6.41
N HIS A 213 1.99 3.21 6.77
CA HIS A 213 2.50 3.59 8.10
C HIS A 213 2.20 5.05 8.50
N ILE A 214 1.92 5.93 7.54
CA ILE A 214 1.49 7.32 7.79
C ILE A 214 -0.03 7.39 7.73
N HIS A 215 -0.67 7.57 8.89
CA HIS A 215 -2.13 7.48 9.04
C HIS A 215 -2.96 8.49 8.22
N SER A 216 -2.36 9.59 7.75
CA SER A 216 -3.03 10.63 6.94
C SER A 216 -2.93 10.41 5.43
N THR A 217 -2.27 9.34 5.01
CA THR A 217 -2.02 9.01 3.61
C THR A 217 -2.39 7.57 3.31
N LEU A 218 -2.79 7.31 2.07
CA LEU A 218 -3.10 5.98 1.58
C LEU A 218 -2.25 5.69 0.35
N ILE A 219 -2.08 4.41 0.05
CA ILE A 219 -1.58 4.00 -1.26
C ILE A 219 -2.81 3.68 -2.12
N LYS A 220 -2.97 4.38 -3.24
CA LYS A 220 -3.96 4.08 -4.26
C LYS A 220 -3.28 3.31 -5.39
N CYS A 221 -3.84 2.16 -5.75
CA CYS A 221 -3.38 1.39 -6.90
C CYS A 221 -4.49 1.27 -7.95
N VAL A 222 -4.15 1.54 -9.21
CA VAL A 222 -5.04 1.40 -10.38
C VAL A 222 -4.21 0.88 -11.55
N ASN A 223 -4.66 -0.18 -12.22
CA ASN A 223 -4.00 -0.70 -13.42
C ASN A 223 -2.49 -0.92 -13.25
N HIS A 224 -2.07 -1.59 -12.17
CA HIS A 224 -0.65 -1.85 -11.84
C HIS A 224 0.20 -0.61 -11.52
N GLN A 225 -0.43 0.57 -11.37
CA GLN A 225 0.24 1.78 -10.94
C GLN A 225 -0.22 2.15 -9.52
N CYS A 226 0.72 2.17 -8.59
CA CYS A 226 0.48 2.58 -7.21
C CYS A 226 1.11 3.96 -6.94
N GLY A 227 0.37 4.81 -6.22
CA GLY A 227 0.83 6.13 -5.80
C GLY A 227 0.35 6.47 -4.39
N ILE A 228 1.06 7.36 -3.72
CA ILE A 228 0.68 7.89 -2.41
C ILE A 228 -0.34 9.01 -2.64
N ILE A 229 -1.43 8.99 -1.89
CA ILE A 229 -2.43 10.06 -1.88
C ILE A 229 -2.63 10.61 -0.46
N LEU A 230 -2.99 11.89 -0.37
CA LEU A 230 -3.51 12.48 0.86
C LEU A 230 -4.94 11.99 1.09
N ALA A 231 -5.20 11.45 2.28
CA ALA A 231 -6.53 10.96 2.62
C ALA A 231 -7.50 12.13 2.89
N ARG A 232 -8.73 11.98 2.41
CA ARG A 232 -9.92 12.74 2.78
C ARG A 232 -10.78 11.95 3.77
N ILE A 233 -11.60 12.66 4.54
CA ILE A 233 -12.58 12.06 5.46
C ILE A 233 -13.60 11.24 4.66
N GLY A 234 -13.95 10.06 5.18
CA GLY A 234 -14.92 9.15 4.58
C GLY A 234 -14.37 7.73 4.46
N TYR A 235 -14.97 6.96 3.56
CA TYR A 235 -14.64 5.54 3.38
C TYR A 235 -13.92 5.30 2.05
N TYR A 236 -13.00 4.34 2.03
CA TYR A 236 -12.34 3.84 0.83
C TYR A 236 -12.48 2.32 0.75
N LEU A 237 -12.53 1.80 -0.48
CA LEU A 237 -12.48 0.36 -0.70
C LEU A 237 -11.10 -0.18 -0.29
N ASN A 238 -11.08 -1.12 0.66
CA ASN A 238 -9.85 -1.78 1.06
C ASN A 238 -9.46 -2.86 0.03
N ALA A 239 -8.36 -2.65 -0.66
CA ALA A 239 -7.87 -3.58 -1.69
C ALA A 239 -7.36 -4.90 -1.10
N GLU A 240 -6.80 -4.88 0.12
CA GLU A 240 -6.30 -6.08 0.80
C GLU A 240 -7.42 -7.08 1.11
N ASN A 241 -8.53 -6.57 1.66
CA ASN A 241 -9.64 -7.40 2.06
C ASN A 241 -10.93 -6.59 2.00
N LYS A 242 -11.74 -6.88 0.98
CA LYS A 242 -13.00 -6.20 0.69
C LYS A 242 -14.10 -6.46 1.72
N LYS A 243 -13.90 -7.33 2.73
CA LYS A 243 -14.78 -7.42 3.92
C LYS A 243 -14.63 -6.22 4.85
N TYR A 244 -13.52 -5.49 4.72
CA TYR A 244 -13.22 -4.30 5.50
C TYR A 244 -13.26 -3.08 4.58
N ASN A 245 -13.55 -1.92 5.15
CA ASN A 245 -13.29 -0.63 4.53
C ASN A 245 -12.11 0.06 5.22
N ILE A 246 -11.55 1.06 4.56
CA ILE A 246 -10.64 2.01 5.20
C ILE A 246 -11.46 3.24 5.54
N MET A 247 -11.65 3.49 6.83
CA MET A 247 -12.36 4.67 7.33
C MET A 247 -11.34 5.72 7.76
N CYS A 248 -11.47 6.92 7.19
CA CYS A 248 -10.66 8.08 7.54
C CYS A 248 -11.52 9.11 8.26
N ILE A 249 -11.10 9.50 9.47
CA ILE A 249 -11.77 10.50 10.30
C ILE A 249 -10.83 11.64 10.60
N ARG A 250 -11.41 12.81 10.87
CA ARG A 250 -10.65 13.95 11.40
C ARG A 250 -10.63 13.88 12.93
N PHE A 251 -9.44 13.92 13.49
CA PHE A 251 -9.21 14.09 14.91
C PHE A 251 -8.40 15.38 15.10
N ASN A 252 -9.03 16.39 15.71
CA ASN A 252 -8.51 17.77 15.76
C ASN A 252 -8.20 18.32 14.36
N ALA A 253 -6.94 18.64 14.07
CA ALA A 253 -6.49 19.15 12.77
C ALA A 253 -6.02 18.05 11.80
N ASN A 254 -5.87 16.80 12.26
CA ASN A 254 -5.25 15.73 11.48
C ASN A 254 -6.28 14.70 11.01
N ILE A 255 -6.08 14.17 9.80
CA ILE A 255 -6.84 13.03 9.29
C ILE A 255 -6.10 11.75 9.67
N SER A 256 -6.84 10.76 10.17
CA SER A 256 -6.32 9.45 10.51
C SER A 256 -7.21 8.37 9.92
N CYS A 257 -6.59 7.40 9.25
CA CYS A 257 -7.24 6.30 8.57
C CYS A 257 -6.99 4.97 9.29
N GLY A 258 -8.01 4.12 9.32
CA GLY A 258 -7.92 2.78 9.89
C GLY A 258 -8.85 1.79 9.22
N ARG A 259 -8.53 0.52 9.35
CA ARG A 259 -9.34 -0.58 8.82
C ARG A 259 -10.53 -0.82 9.74
N ARG A 260 -11.74 -0.94 9.18
CA ARG A 260 -12.97 -1.28 9.91
C ARG A 260 -13.72 -2.38 9.18
N LEU A 261 -14.34 -3.29 9.94
CA LEU A 261 -15.22 -4.30 9.35
C LEU A 261 -16.39 -3.57 8.69
N ALA A 262 -16.69 -3.92 7.44
CA ALA A 262 -17.80 -3.33 6.73
C ALA A 262 -19.09 -4.01 7.17
N ASN A 263 -19.99 -3.23 7.78
CA ASN A 263 -21.35 -3.67 8.04
C ASN A 263 -22.15 -3.62 6.73
N PRO A 264 -23.14 -4.51 6.55
CA PRO A 264 -23.93 -4.51 5.33
C PRO A 264 -24.63 -3.18 5.08
N GLY A 265 -24.41 -2.59 3.90
CA GLY A 265 -25.05 -1.32 3.52
C GLY A 265 -24.22 -0.53 2.51
N ILE A 266 -24.73 0.64 2.14
CA ILE A 266 -24.02 1.61 1.30
C ILE A 266 -23.26 2.59 2.20
N TYR A 267 -22.02 2.90 1.81
CA TYR A 267 -21.20 3.94 2.42
C TYR A 267 -20.98 5.08 1.42
N ILE A 268 -20.96 6.31 1.92
CA ILE A 268 -20.50 7.48 1.16
C ILE A 268 -18.97 7.39 1.05
N SER A 269 -18.46 7.26 -0.18
CA SER A 269 -17.02 7.20 -0.42
C SER A 269 -16.38 8.57 -0.20
N ALA A 270 -15.10 8.55 0.21
CA ALA A 270 -14.26 9.74 0.18
C ALA A 270 -13.78 10.08 -1.26
N VAL A 271 -13.97 9.14 -2.19
CA VAL A 271 -13.75 9.34 -3.63
C VAL A 271 -14.97 10.02 -4.23
N PRO A 272 -14.82 11.12 -4.99
CA PRO A 272 -15.94 11.78 -5.67
C PRO A 272 -16.67 10.82 -6.61
N ASP A 273 -17.99 10.99 -6.73
CA ASP A 273 -18.85 10.26 -7.67
C ASP A 273 -18.84 8.72 -7.48
N VAL A 274 -18.45 8.25 -6.29
CA VAL A 274 -18.40 6.82 -5.95
C VAL A 274 -19.18 6.54 -4.67
N LEU A 275 -19.93 5.44 -4.66
CA LEU A 275 -20.48 4.82 -3.45
C LEU A 275 -19.75 3.50 -3.19
N LEU A 276 -19.60 3.12 -1.92
CA LEU A 276 -19.15 1.76 -1.60
C LEU A 276 -20.37 0.91 -1.26
N ASN A 277 -20.60 -0.09 -2.10
CA ASN A 277 -21.67 -1.06 -1.90
C ASN A 277 -21.13 -2.27 -1.16
N CYS A 278 -21.51 -2.38 0.11
CA CYS A 278 -21.16 -3.50 0.98
C CYS A 278 -22.41 -4.31 1.34
N MET A 279 -23.41 -4.39 0.45
CA MET A 279 -24.62 -5.18 0.72
C MET A 279 -24.34 -6.69 0.74
N SER A 280 -23.30 -7.13 0.03
CA SER A 280 -22.75 -8.49 0.05
C SER A 280 -21.64 -8.64 1.11
N GLU A 281 -21.13 -9.87 1.25
CA GLU A 281 -19.98 -10.17 2.12
C GLU A 281 -18.74 -9.33 1.82
N TYR A 282 -18.56 -8.95 0.55
CA TYR A 282 -17.45 -8.11 0.08
C TYR A 282 -18.00 -6.80 -0.48
N CYS A 283 -17.32 -5.70 -0.17
CA CYS A 283 -17.59 -4.39 -0.72
C CYS A 283 -17.08 -4.25 -2.16
N GLN A 284 -17.75 -3.40 -2.93
CA GLN A 284 -17.32 -2.94 -4.24
C GLN A 284 -17.57 -1.44 -4.39
N GLU A 285 -16.89 -0.81 -5.36
CA GLU A 285 -17.19 0.55 -5.78
C GLU A 285 -18.32 0.51 -6.81
N ASP A 286 -19.36 1.30 -6.58
CA ASP A 286 -20.44 1.55 -7.52
C ASP A 286 -20.37 3.02 -7.98
N GLU A 287 -20.72 3.29 -9.24
CA GLU A 287 -20.90 4.66 -9.72
C GLU A 287 -22.04 5.34 -8.95
N LEU A 288 -21.84 6.62 -8.62
CA LEU A 288 -22.86 7.39 -7.94
C LEU A 288 -24.03 7.69 -8.89
N HIS A 289 -25.23 7.34 -8.46
CA HIS A 289 -26.48 7.76 -9.10
C HIS A 289 -27.37 8.49 -8.10
N ASP A 290 -28.27 9.33 -8.63
CA ASP A 290 -29.29 9.99 -7.81
C ASP A 290 -30.29 8.95 -7.31
N GLY A 291 -30.64 9.03 -6.02
CA GLY A 291 -31.51 8.04 -5.41
C GLY A 291 -31.46 8.01 -3.89
N ILE A 292 -32.18 7.03 -3.33
CA ILE A 292 -32.16 6.68 -1.91
C ILE A 292 -31.48 5.32 -1.75
N TYR A 293 -30.62 5.20 -0.75
CA TYR A 293 -29.87 4.00 -0.46
C TYR A 293 -29.98 3.63 1.01
N ARG A 294 -29.96 2.33 1.31
CA ARG A 294 -29.82 1.87 2.71
C ARG A 294 -28.38 2.09 3.17
N ALA A 295 -28.18 2.90 4.19
CA ALA A 295 -26.86 3.12 4.76
C ALA A 295 -26.37 1.87 5.52
N SER A 296 -25.06 1.77 5.71
CA SER A 296 -24.47 0.81 6.65
C SER A 296 -24.59 1.23 8.11
N THR A 297 -24.85 2.51 8.37
CA THR A 297 -24.97 3.07 9.71
C THR A 297 -26.31 2.69 10.32
N THR A 298 -26.28 2.40 11.62
CA THR A 298 -27.47 2.03 12.39
C THR A 298 -27.55 2.88 13.65
N TYR A 299 -28.76 3.00 14.19
CA TYR A 299 -29.00 3.60 15.51
C TYR A 299 -30.02 2.74 16.26
N ASP A 300 -29.88 2.71 17.58
CA ASP A 300 -30.82 1.98 18.44
C ASP A 300 -31.93 2.90 18.90
N LEU A 301 -33.17 2.50 18.66
CA LEU A 301 -34.34 3.13 19.27
C LEU A 301 -34.66 2.41 20.58
N VAL A 302 -34.63 3.16 21.68
CA VAL A 302 -35.15 2.73 22.98
C VAL A 302 -36.63 3.08 23.03
N LEU A 303 -37.49 2.06 22.93
CA LEU A 303 -38.93 2.23 23.09
C LEU A 303 -39.24 2.30 24.60
N ASN A 304 -39.68 3.48 25.05
CA ASN A 304 -39.97 3.86 26.44
C ASN A 304 -38.72 4.07 27.32
N GLY A 305 -38.60 5.27 27.88
CA GLY A 305 -37.45 5.75 28.67
C GLY A 305 -37.23 5.07 30.03
N SER A 306 -37.51 3.77 30.19
CA SER A 306 -37.03 3.02 31.35
C SER A 306 -35.63 2.49 31.05
N GLN A 307 -34.63 3.12 31.67
CA GLN A 307 -33.32 2.51 31.83
C GLN A 307 -33.51 1.26 32.69
N ARG A 308 -33.45 0.06 32.10
CA ARG A 308 -32.72 -1.10 32.67
C ARG A 308 -32.83 -2.44 31.93
N ASP A 309 -33.70 -2.62 30.93
CA ASP A 309 -33.77 -3.91 30.23
C ASP A 309 -33.26 -3.83 28.78
N ASN A 310 -32.19 -4.58 28.52
CA ASN A 310 -31.50 -4.70 27.23
C ASN A 310 -32.32 -5.48 26.16
N SER A 311 -33.61 -5.73 26.41
CA SER A 311 -34.47 -6.61 25.59
C SER A 311 -35.38 -5.88 24.60
N ASN A 312 -35.51 -4.55 24.70
CA ASN A 312 -36.43 -3.75 23.86
C ASN A 312 -35.72 -2.69 22.99
N THR A 313 -34.42 -2.86 22.69
CA THR A 313 -33.72 -2.01 21.73
C THR A 313 -34.00 -2.49 20.30
N ARG A 314 -34.52 -1.59 19.46
CA ARG A 314 -34.74 -1.87 18.05
C ARG A 314 -33.67 -1.16 17.22
N THR A 315 -32.82 -1.94 16.55
CA THR A 315 -31.84 -1.40 15.61
C THR A 315 -32.53 -0.96 14.33
N MET A 316 -32.29 0.30 13.96
CA MET A 316 -32.81 0.95 12.76
C MET A 316 -31.65 1.27 11.83
N TYR A 317 -31.87 1.12 10.53
CA TYR A 317 -30.89 1.51 9.52
C TYR A 317 -31.07 2.99 9.16
N ASN A 318 -29.96 3.69 8.93
CA ASN A 318 -30.03 5.01 8.32
C ASN A 318 -30.24 4.89 6.79
N LEU A 319 -30.59 6.00 6.15
CA LEU A 319 -30.69 6.12 4.71
C LEU A 319 -29.72 7.18 4.20
N ILE A 320 -29.22 6.98 2.98
CA ILE A 320 -28.44 7.97 2.24
C ILE A 320 -29.32 8.50 1.12
N SER A 321 -29.37 9.83 0.97
CA SER A 321 -29.99 10.49 -0.18
C SER A 321 -28.92 11.13 -1.04
N CYS A 322 -28.91 10.78 -2.32
CA CYS A 322 -28.03 11.35 -3.34
C CYS A 322 -28.88 12.15 -4.33
N LYS A 323 -28.50 13.41 -4.55
CA LYS A 323 -29.13 14.29 -5.54
C LYS A 323 -28.09 15.20 -6.17
N ASN A 324 -28.08 15.29 -7.50
CA ASN A 324 -27.09 16.05 -8.27
C ASN A 324 -25.65 15.72 -7.85
N ASN A 325 -25.33 14.43 -7.72
CA ASN A 325 -24.02 13.92 -7.28
C ASN A 325 -23.61 14.27 -5.84
N ILE A 326 -24.51 14.80 -5.02
CA ILE A 326 -24.26 15.10 -3.61
C ILE A 326 -25.03 14.10 -2.77
N CYS A 327 -24.31 13.26 -2.03
CA CYS A 327 -24.88 12.31 -1.09
C CYS A 327 -24.75 12.79 0.35
N LYS A 328 -25.80 12.56 1.15
CA LYS A 328 -25.76 12.72 2.60
C LYS A 328 -26.55 11.62 3.29
N GLU A 329 -26.10 11.21 4.45
CA GLU A 329 -26.95 10.45 5.37
C GLU A 329 -28.09 11.35 5.86
N LEU A 330 -29.29 10.78 5.98
CA LEU A 330 -30.45 11.50 6.50
C LEU A 330 -30.26 11.80 7.99
N SER A 331 -30.67 13.00 8.39
CA SER A 331 -30.78 13.37 9.81
C SER A 331 -31.93 12.61 10.47
N SER A 332 -31.92 12.53 11.81
CA SER A 332 -32.99 11.86 12.55
C SER A 332 -34.38 12.44 12.28
N LEU A 333 -34.50 13.72 11.92
CA LEU A 333 -35.77 14.33 11.56
C LEU A 333 -36.21 13.93 10.15
N GLU A 334 -35.30 13.97 9.18
CA GLU A 334 -35.57 13.53 7.79
C GLU A 334 -35.95 12.05 7.76
N LEU A 335 -35.25 11.23 8.54
CA LEU A 335 -35.52 9.79 8.61
C LEU A 335 -36.87 9.48 9.25
N ARG A 336 -37.26 10.20 10.32
CA ARG A 336 -38.61 10.06 10.92
C ARG A 336 -39.73 10.41 9.94
N ASN A 337 -39.47 11.34 9.03
CA ASN A 337 -40.45 11.74 8.01
C ASN A 337 -40.39 10.86 6.75
N PHE A 338 -39.47 9.89 6.70
CA PHE A 338 -39.34 9.00 5.55
C PHE A 338 -40.55 8.03 5.50
N PRO A 339 -41.24 7.89 4.35
CA PRO A 339 -42.43 7.05 4.27
C PRO A 339 -42.16 5.58 4.61
N ILE A 340 -42.97 5.01 5.51
CA ILE A 340 -42.97 3.56 5.79
C ILE A 340 -44.09 2.93 5.00
N CYS A 341 -43.76 2.03 4.09
CA CYS A 341 -44.74 1.17 3.42
C CYS A 341 -45.02 -0.08 4.24
N SER A 342 -46.28 -0.48 4.23
CA SER A 342 -46.77 -1.73 4.80
C SER A 342 -47.74 -2.39 3.85
N TYR A 343 -47.86 -3.71 3.96
CA TYR A 343 -48.71 -4.52 3.11
C TYR A 343 -49.69 -5.29 3.98
N PHE A 344 -50.98 -5.09 3.75
CA PHE A 344 -52.05 -5.80 4.46
C PHE A 344 -53.23 -6.01 3.52
N ASN A 345 -53.89 -7.18 3.60
CA ASN A 345 -55.05 -7.51 2.77
C ASN A 345 -54.87 -7.26 1.26
N ASN A 346 -53.69 -7.58 0.72
CA ASN A 346 -53.32 -7.34 -0.68
C ASN A 346 -53.26 -5.87 -1.12
N ILE A 347 -53.16 -4.93 -0.17
CA ILE A 347 -53.05 -3.51 -0.44
C ILE A 347 -51.77 -2.97 0.21
N CYS A 348 -50.97 -2.25 -0.56
CA CYS A 348 -49.86 -1.43 -0.06
C CYS A 348 -50.41 -0.10 0.43
N PHE A 349 -50.02 0.32 1.63
CA PHE A 349 -50.27 1.67 2.15
C PHE A 349 -49.00 2.21 2.78
N TYR A 350 -48.91 3.52 2.95
CA TYR A 350 -47.82 4.12 3.73
C TYR A 350 -48.34 4.85 4.97
N GLN A 351 -47.50 4.90 5.99
CA GLN A 351 -47.79 5.56 7.26
C GLN A 351 -46.71 6.60 7.57
N PRO A 352 -47.05 7.89 7.74
CA PRO A 352 -46.16 8.90 8.30
C PRO A 352 -46.06 8.71 9.82
N LEU A 353 -44.85 8.83 10.38
CA LEU A 353 -44.62 8.69 11.84
C LEU A 353 -45.09 9.89 12.66
N GLN A 354 -45.27 11.08 12.06
CA GLN A 354 -45.79 12.27 12.73
C GLN A 354 -46.84 12.98 11.87
N SER A 355 -48.10 12.89 12.31
CA SER A 355 -49.25 13.60 11.79
C SER A 355 -49.40 14.95 12.51
N SER A 356 -48.79 16.03 12.01
CA SER A 356 -49.10 17.36 12.58
C SER A 356 -49.01 18.55 11.63
N GLU A 357 -48.97 18.36 10.30
CA GLU A 357 -49.07 19.48 9.36
C GLU A 357 -50.10 19.24 8.27
N LYS A 358 -50.90 20.28 8.00
CA LYS A 358 -52.08 20.34 7.11
C LYS A 358 -51.82 20.06 5.61
N ASN A 359 -50.62 19.58 5.24
CA ASN A 359 -50.21 19.33 3.85
C ASN A 359 -49.48 17.98 3.70
N THR A 360 -49.78 16.97 4.51
CA THR A 360 -49.35 15.61 4.19
C THR A 360 -49.98 15.20 2.86
N LYS A 361 -49.14 14.87 1.88
CA LYS A 361 -49.55 14.11 0.69
C LYS A 361 -50.38 12.90 1.17
N ASN A 362 -51.42 12.51 0.44
CA ASN A 362 -52.30 11.38 0.79
C ASN A 362 -51.98 10.09 0.01
N TYR A 363 -50.94 10.12 -0.83
CA TYR A 363 -50.49 9.00 -1.64
C TYR A 363 -49.01 9.15 -1.98
N LEU A 364 -48.32 8.05 -2.24
CA LEU A 364 -47.04 8.03 -2.93
C LEU A 364 -47.26 7.79 -4.43
N SER A 365 -46.49 8.50 -5.26
CA SER A 365 -46.52 8.42 -6.71
C SER A 365 -45.52 7.37 -7.22
N PRO A 366 -45.73 6.82 -8.44
CA PRO A 366 -44.70 6.04 -9.11
C PRO A 366 -43.35 6.78 -9.17
N GLY A 367 -42.26 6.08 -8.87
CA GLY A 367 -40.91 6.64 -8.79
C GLY A 367 -40.51 7.15 -7.40
N GLU A 368 -41.44 7.26 -6.46
CA GLU A 368 -41.10 7.58 -5.06
C GLU A 368 -40.62 6.34 -4.30
N TYR A 369 -40.05 6.57 -3.12
CA TYR A 369 -39.48 5.52 -2.28
C TYR A 369 -40.18 5.48 -0.92
N CYS A 370 -40.28 4.28 -0.37
CA CYS A 370 -40.66 4.03 1.02
C CYS A 370 -39.86 2.85 1.57
N THR A 371 -39.87 2.65 2.88
CA THR A 371 -39.16 1.53 3.52
C THR A 371 -40.08 0.66 4.36
N ASN A 372 -39.57 -0.46 4.84
CA ASN A 372 -40.15 -1.10 6.02
C ASN A 372 -39.88 -0.28 7.29
N ASP A 373 -40.42 -0.74 8.40
CA ASP A 373 -40.46 -0.03 9.68
C ASP A 373 -39.09 0.17 10.36
N ASN A 374 -38.08 -0.65 10.06
CA ASN A 374 -36.70 -0.46 10.53
C ASN A 374 -35.74 0.08 9.46
N HIS A 375 -36.27 0.50 8.30
CA HIS A 375 -35.51 0.98 7.14
C HIS A 375 -34.51 -0.03 6.55
N SER A 376 -34.63 -1.33 6.86
CA SER A 376 -33.71 -2.35 6.34
C SER A 376 -33.96 -2.71 4.87
N ILE A 377 -35.17 -2.43 4.37
CA ILE A 377 -35.60 -2.69 2.99
C ILE A 377 -36.15 -1.39 2.38
N LEU A 378 -35.67 -1.07 1.18
CA LEU A 378 -36.15 0.04 0.36
C LEU A 378 -37.08 -0.49 -0.74
N PHE A 379 -38.24 0.14 -0.88
CA PHE A 379 -39.21 -0.17 -1.92
C PHE A 379 -39.29 0.99 -2.90
N LEU A 380 -39.19 0.67 -4.20
CA LEU A 380 -39.54 1.59 -5.27
C LEU A 380 -41.04 1.49 -5.55
N VAL A 381 -41.73 2.61 -5.45
CA VAL A 381 -43.16 2.69 -5.72
C VAL A 381 -43.37 2.64 -7.24
N THR A 382 -44.08 1.61 -7.73
CA THR A 382 -44.38 1.43 -9.16
C THR A 382 -45.79 1.88 -9.55
N GLY A 383 -46.66 2.12 -8.58
CA GLY A 383 -48.06 2.54 -8.73
C GLY A 383 -48.44 3.63 -7.73
N ILE A 384 -49.73 3.93 -7.57
CA ILE A 384 -50.17 4.86 -6.52
C ILE A 384 -50.33 4.07 -5.21
N VAL A 385 -49.67 4.51 -4.13
CA VAL A 385 -49.79 3.89 -2.80
C VAL A 385 -50.51 4.86 -1.85
N PRO A 386 -51.75 4.57 -1.41
CA PRO A 386 -52.50 5.48 -0.56
C PRO A 386 -51.93 5.57 0.87
N LEU A 387 -52.21 6.69 1.54
CA LEU A 387 -52.01 6.87 2.97
C LEU A 387 -52.89 5.87 3.73
N LYS A 388 -52.36 5.30 4.82
CA LYS A 388 -53.17 4.50 5.74
C LYS A 388 -54.25 5.39 6.35
N GLU A 389 -55.49 5.23 5.93
CA GLU A 389 -56.61 5.87 6.61
C GLU A 389 -56.82 5.18 7.97
N ASP A 390 -56.82 5.96 9.05
CA ASP A 390 -57.25 5.51 10.36
C ASP A 390 -58.77 5.28 10.34
N SER A 391 -59.24 4.20 9.71
CA SER A 391 -60.60 3.73 9.90
C SER A 391 -60.77 2.23 9.64
N ASN A 392 -60.90 1.48 10.73
CA ASN A 392 -61.93 0.45 10.76
C ASN A 392 -63.29 1.17 10.66
N LEU A 393 -63.74 1.47 9.44
CA LEU A 393 -65.13 1.38 8.96
C LEU A 393 -65.21 2.05 7.58
N MET A 394 -64.77 1.35 6.54
CA MET A 394 -65.46 1.47 5.26
C MET A 394 -66.06 0.11 4.93
N ASN A 395 -67.38 0.06 5.12
CA ASN A 395 -68.24 -0.97 4.55
C ASN A 395 -67.88 -1.14 3.08
N LEU A 396 -67.35 -2.32 2.73
CA LEU A 396 -67.32 -2.79 1.36
C LEU A 396 -68.76 -2.72 0.81
N PRO A 397 -69.01 -2.07 -0.34
CA PRO A 397 -70.22 -2.33 -1.07
C PRO A 397 -70.18 -3.81 -1.48
N ASN A 398 -71.14 -4.58 -0.95
CA ASN A 398 -71.48 -5.87 -1.51
C ASN A 398 -71.95 -5.65 -2.96
N GLU A 399 -71.10 -5.90 -3.94
CA GLU A 399 -71.56 -6.28 -5.26
C GLU A 399 -70.85 -7.57 -5.71
N LYS A 400 -71.55 -8.68 -5.45
CA LYS A 400 -71.56 -9.82 -6.35
C LYS A 400 -72.13 -9.34 -7.68
N ILE A 401 -71.35 -9.42 -8.75
CA ILE A 401 -71.92 -9.69 -10.09
C ILE A 401 -70.97 -10.65 -10.82
N VAL A 402 -71.54 -11.83 -11.09
CA VAL A 402 -71.23 -12.94 -12.01
C VAL A 402 -69.92 -12.90 -12.79
#